data_AF-A0A653YBC5-F1
#
_entry.id   AF-A0A653YBC5-F1
#
_cell.length_a   1.000
_cell.length_b   1.000
_cell.length_c   1.000
_cell.angle_alpha   90.00
_cell.angle_beta   90.00
_cell.angle_gamma   90.00
#
_symmetry.space_group_name_H-M   'P 1'
#
loop_
_entity.id
_entity.type
_entity.pdbx_description
1 polymer ?
#
loop_
_entity_poly.entity_id
_entity_poly.type
_entity_poly.pdbx_seq_one_letter_code
_entity_poly.pdbx_strand_id
1 'polypeptide(L)' 'MEKSKLRILLYGIWYFIVFLILMAILFLDFDFSNNLWFFIPYLIVCTLVGPLINKIAPKQKRSDDDGNN' A
#
# COMPACT_ATOMS: atom_id res chain seq x y z
N MET A 1 -7.02 -2.21 18.96
CA MET A 1 -6.98 -0.92 18.23
C MET A 1 -8.05 -0.96 17.15
N GLU A 2 -8.98 0.00 17.13
CA GLU A 2 -10.05 0.10 16.13
C GLU A 2 -9.50 -0.21 14.74
N LYS A 3 -10.06 -1.22 14.05
CA LYS A 3 -9.55 -1.76 12.78
C LYS A 3 -9.26 -0.68 11.73
N SER A 4 -9.96 0.45 11.82
CA SER A 4 -9.74 1.68 11.05
C SER A 4 -8.34 2.29 11.22
N LYS A 5 -7.82 2.38 12.45
CA LYS A 5 -6.47 2.94 12.73
C LYS A 5 -5.35 2.06 12.18
N LEU A 6 -5.51 0.73 12.27
CA LEU A 6 -4.55 -0.22 11.72
C LEU A 6 -4.48 -0.13 10.18
N ARG A 7 -5.63 0.04 9.53
CA ARG A 7 -5.70 0.19 8.07
C ARG A 7 -5.02 1.48 7.61
N ILE A 8 -5.26 2.59 8.30
CA ILE A 8 -4.61 3.88 8.02
C ILE A 8 -3.08 3.76 8.20
N LEU A 9 -2.64 3.10 9.27
CA LEU A 9 -1.22 2.87 9.53
C LEU A 9 -0.56 2.00 8.43
N LEU A 10 -1.21 0.93 7.98
CA LEU A 10 -0.71 0.08 6.89
C LEU A 10 -0.58 0.85 5.57
N TYR A 11 -1.58 1.67 5.22
CA TYR A 11 -1.47 2.55 4.05
C TYR A 11 -0.36 3.58 4.22
N GLY A 12 -0.19 4.16 5.43
CA GLY A 12 0.86 5.12 5.72
C GLY A 12 2.26 4.54 5.55
N ILE A 13 2.51 3.34 6.08
CA ILE A 13 3.78 2.61 5.89
C ILE A 13 4.01 2.32 4.40
N TRP A 14 2.97 1.94 3.68
CA TRP A 14 3.07 1.69 2.25
C TRP A 14 3.47 2.94 1.45
N TYR A 15 2.78 4.07 1.66
CA TYR A 15 3.14 5.33 1.01
C TYR A 15 4.57 5.77 1.36
N PHE A 16 5.00 5.54 2.60
CA PHE A 16 6.37 5.84 3.01
C PHE A 16 7.41 4.99 2.27
N ILE A 17 7.15 3.70 2.07
CA ILE A 17 8.03 2.81 1.28
C ILE A 17 8.09 3.27 -0.18
N VAL A 18 6.94 3.59 -0.79
CA VAL A 18 6.89 4.10 -2.18
C VAL A 18 7.67 5.42 -2.30
N PHE A 19 7.53 6.32 -1.32
CA PHE A 19 8.26 7.58 -1.28
C PHE A 19 9.78 7.37 -1.19
N LEU A 20 10.24 6.45 -0.34
CA LEU A 20 11.66 6.09 -0.24
C LEU A 20 12.20 5.52 -1.55
N ILE A 21 11.43 4.68 -2.24
CA ILE A 21 11.82 4.13 -3.55
C ILE A 21 11.97 5.25 -4.58
N LEU A 22 11.01 6.18 -4.64
CA LEU A 22 11.08 7.35 -5.53
C LEU A 22 12.29 8.25 -5.22
N MET A 23 12.56 8.49 -3.95
CA MET A 23 13.74 9.25 -3.53
C MET A 23 15.04 8.53 -3.91
N ALA A 24 15.12 7.21 -3.71
CA ALA A 24 16.28 6.43 -4.13
C ALA A 24 16.53 6.55 -5.65
N ILE A 25 15.47 6.47 -6.48
CA ILE A 25 15.56 6.64 -7.93
C ILE A 25 16.10 8.04 -8.29
N LEU A 26 15.61 9.10 -7.62
CA LEU A 26 16.06 10.47 -7.85
C LEU A 26 17.53 10.69 -7.44
N PHE A 27 17.98 10.09 -6.34
CA PHE A 27 19.35 10.27 -5.83
C PHE A 27 20.40 9.40 -6.54
N LEU A 28 20.00 8.30 -7.17
CA LEU A 28 20.90 7.38 -7.88
C LEU A 28 21.15 7.74 -9.36
N ASP A 29 20.65 8.90 -9.82
CA ASP A 29 20.73 9.35 -11.22
C ASP A 29 20.30 8.23 -12.20
N PHE A 30 19.19 7.60 -11.84
CA PHE A 30 18.80 6.30 -12.37
C PHE A 30 18.31 6.43 -13.82
N ASP A 31 19.04 5.86 -14.76
CA ASP A 31 18.66 5.88 -16.17
C ASP A 31 17.44 4.98 -16.42
N PHE A 32 16.27 5.60 -16.55
CA PHE A 32 14.99 4.93 -16.76
C PHE A 32 14.96 4.08 -18.02
N SER A 33 15.79 4.41 -19.02
CA SER A 33 15.83 3.77 -20.33
C SER A 33 16.40 2.36 -20.27
N ASN A 34 17.41 2.15 -19.42
CA ASN A 34 18.08 0.85 -19.25
C ASN A 34 17.52 0.03 -18.09
N ASN A 35 16.77 0.67 -17.19
CA ASN A 35 16.32 0.04 -15.94
C ASN A 35 14.79 -0.15 -15.87
N LEU A 36 14.15 -0.40 -17.01
CA LEU A 36 12.72 -0.78 -17.08
C LEU A 36 12.38 -1.97 -16.16
N TRP A 37 13.35 -2.85 -15.87
CA TRP A 37 13.20 -3.95 -14.92
C TRP A 37 12.87 -3.48 -13.49
N PHE A 38 13.16 -2.24 -13.11
CA PHE A 38 12.82 -1.67 -11.81
C PHE A 38 11.31 -1.40 -11.67
N PHE A 39 10.58 -1.25 -12.77
CA PHE A 39 9.11 -1.13 -12.74
C PHE A 39 8.42 -2.44 -12.36
N ILE A 40 9.05 -3.59 -12.60
CA ILE A 40 8.46 -4.90 -12.29
C ILE A 40 8.22 -5.06 -10.77
N PRO A 41 9.23 -4.90 -9.88
CA PRO A 41 9.00 -4.97 -8.45
C PRO A 41 8.08 -3.84 -7.95
N TYR A 42 8.15 -2.64 -8.55
CA TYR A 42 7.23 -1.54 -8.23
C TYR A 42 5.76 -1.90 -8.50
N LEU A 43 5.47 -2.47 -9.68
CA LEU A 43 4.13 -2.91 -10.05
C LEU A 43 3.64 -4.03 -9.13
N ILE A 44 4.50 -5.02 -8.84
CA ILE A 44 4.18 -6.12 -7.91
C ILE A 44 3.80 -5.58 -6.53
N VAL A 45 4.58 -4.65 -5.99
CA VAL A 45 4.29 -4.00 -4.70
C VAL A 45 2.96 -3.24 -4.76
N CYS A 46 2.67 -2.53 -5.85
CA CYS A 46 1.40 -1.82 -6.02
C CYS A 46 0.20 -2.77 -6.11
N THR A 47 0.30 -3.87 -6.85
CA THR A 47 -0.82 -4.82 -7.04
C THR A 47 -1.06 -5.71 -5.82
N LEU A 48 -0.01 -6.13 -5.11
CA LEU A 48 -0.15 -7.07 -4.00
C LEU A 48 -0.59 -6.40 -2.70
N VAL A 49 -0.33 -5.10 -2.54
CA VAL A 49 -0.63 -4.38 -1.30
C VAL A 49 -2.13 -4.21 -1.06
N GLY A 50 -2.94 -3.96 -2.09
CA GLY A 50 -4.39 -3.86 -1.95
C GLY A 50 -5.02 -5.11 -1.32
N PRO A 51 -4.78 -6.31 -1.89
CA PRO A 51 -5.21 -7.58 -1.30
C PRO A 51 -4.63 -7.85 0.09
N LEU A 52 -3.34 -7.53 0.32
CA LEU A 52 -2.67 -7.74 1.62
C LEU A 52 -3.30 -6.90 2.73
N ILE A 53 -3.52 -5.61 2.48
CA ILE A 53 -4.19 -4.70 3.42
C ILE A 53 -5.61 -5.20 3.69
N ASN A 54 -6.32 -5.68 2.67
CA ASN A 54 -7.69 -6.18 2.84
C ASN A 54 -7.75 -7.53 3.58
N LYS A 55 -6.70 -8.34 3.53
CA LYS A 55 -6.57 -9.59 4.30
C LYS A 55 -6.20 -9.33 5.76
N ILE A 56 -5.29 -8.39 6.04
CA ILE A 56 -4.83 -8.04 7.39
C ILE A 56 -5.85 -7.16 8.13
N ALA A 57 -6.39 -6.17 7.45
CA ALA A 57 -7.36 -5.22 7.98
C ALA A 57 -8.56 -5.15 7.03
N PRO A 58 -9.43 -6.18 7.04
CA PRO A 58 -10.60 -6.23 6.18
C PRO A 58 -11.44 -4.98 6.39
N LYS A 59 -11.81 -4.34 5.28
CA LYS A 59 -12.72 -3.19 5.30
C LYS A 59 -13.98 -3.62 6.05
N GLN A 60 -14.25 -2.99 7.19
CA GLN A 60 -15.42 -3.28 8.00
C GLN A 60 -16.65 -3.12 7.08
N LYS A 61 -17.37 -4.23 6.84
CA LYS A 61 -18.60 -4.22 6.04
C LYS A 61 -19.56 -3.29 6.76
N ARG A 62 -20.10 -2.30 6.06
CA ARG A 62 -21.15 -1.43 6.59
C ARG A 62 -22.47 -2.20 6.50
N SER A 63 -22.67 -3.17 7.38
CA SER A 63 -23.88 -3.96 7.67
C SER A 63 -23.44 -5.02 8.70
N ASP A 64 -23.96 -5.14 9.91
CA ASP A 64 -25.35 -5.00 10.35
C ASP A 64 -25.41 -4.30 11.73
N ASP A 65 -25.66 -2.99 11.73
CA ASP A 65 -26.08 -2.27 12.94
C ASP A 65 -27.36 -1.51 12.59
N ASP A 66 -28.30 -2.22 11.94
CA ASP A 66 -29.70 -1.88 12.09
C ASP A 66 -30.07 -2.33 13.50
N GLY A 67 -30.04 -1.36 14.42
CA GLY A 67 -30.45 -1.54 15.80
C GLY A 67 -31.92 -1.94 15.89
N ASN A 68 -32.20 -3.23 15.71
CA ASN A 68 -33.49 -3.83 15.94
C ASN A 68 -33.34 -5.21 16.60
N ASN A 69 -33.01 -5.22 17.90
CA ASN A 69 -33.84 -5.82 18.95
C ASN A 69 -33.33 -5.44 20.34
#